data_AF-A0A433K5I0-F1
#
_entry.id   AF-A0A433K5I0-F1
#
_cell.length_a   1.000
_cell.length_b   1.000
_cell.length_c   1.000
_cell.angle_alpha   90.00
_cell.angle_beta   90.00
_cell.angle_gamma   90.00
#
_symmetry.space_group_name_H-M   'P 1'
#
loop_
_entity.id
_entity.type
_entity.pdbx_description
1 polymer ?
#
loop_
_entity_poly.entity_id
_entity_poly.type
_entity_poly.pdbx_seq_one_letter_code
_entity_poly.pdbx_strand_id
1 'polypeptide(L)'
;MFTRFAVFYGHLWRSQFKSDGFLEFAKNEWLEGLSRFSDDTLNQAIIECRDHCEMPPSLPQLIGICRDIKKRNNVYVAPKEFAPASKEVAFAAIKQCKAFLF
;
A
#
# COMPACT_ATOMS: atom_id res chain seq x y z
N MET A 1 -4.28 0.97 -16.76
CA MET A 1 -3.52 2.02 -16.04
C MET A 1 -2.82 3.01 -16.97
N PHE A 2 -1.89 2.58 -17.85
CA PHE A 2 -1.06 3.45 -18.71
C PHE A 2 -1.87 4.50 -19.49
N THR A 3 -2.99 4.11 -20.11
CA THR A 3 -3.86 5.04 -20.84
C THR A 3 -4.46 6.12 -19.93
N ARG A 4 -4.82 5.78 -18.69
CA ARG A 4 -5.34 6.76 -17.72
C ARG A 4 -4.26 7.78 -17.35
N PHE A 5 -3.04 7.33 -17.06
CA PHE A 5 -1.91 8.23 -16.79
C PHE A 5 -1.50 9.07 -18.02
N ALA A 6 -1.64 8.53 -19.23
CA ALA A 6 -1.47 9.30 -20.46
C ALA A 6 -2.53 10.41 -20.67
N VAL A 7 -3.69 10.30 -20.02
CA VAL A 7 -4.73 11.34 -19.99
C VAL A 7 -4.46 12.32 -18.85
N PHE A 8 -4.13 11.83 -17.64
CA PHE A 8 -3.92 12.68 -16.46
C PHE A 8 -2.69 13.59 -16.60
N TYR A 9 -1.57 13.04 -17.07
CA TYR A 9 -0.28 13.73 -17.09
C TYR A 9 0.18 14.13 -18.50
N GLY A 10 -0.62 13.77 -19.51
CA GLY A 10 -0.38 14.13 -20.91
C GLY A 10 1.05 13.79 -21.37
N HIS A 11 1.78 14.82 -21.78
CA HIS A 11 3.12 14.67 -22.35
C HIS A 11 4.13 14.08 -21.35
N LEU A 12 4.02 14.37 -20.05
CA LEU A 12 4.97 13.87 -19.02
C LEU A 12 4.98 12.35 -18.92
N TRP A 13 3.84 11.71 -19.16
CA TRP A 13 3.75 10.25 -19.20
C TRP A 13 4.10 9.70 -20.59
N ARG A 14 3.52 10.29 -21.65
CA ARG A 14 3.70 9.80 -23.02
C ARG A 14 5.15 9.88 -23.48
N SER A 15 5.90 10.89 -23.05
CA SER A 15 7.29 11.06 -23.45
C SER A 15 8.25 10.02 -22.87
N GLN A 16 7.86 9.29 -21.82
CA GLN A 16 8.68 8.26 -21.19
C GLN A 16 8.71 6.95 -21.98
N PHE A 17 7.72 6.69 -22.82
CA PHE A 17 7.53 5.41 -23.50
C PHE A 17 7.47 5.58 -25.03
N LYS A 18 8.49 6.22 -25.61
CA LYS A 18 8.54 6.51 -27.06
C LYS A 18 8.88 5.31 -27.95
N SER A 19 9.52 4.29 -27.39
CA SER A 19 9.86 3.06 -28.10
C SER A 19 8.84 1.98 -27.75
N ASP A 20 8.24 1.36 -28.76
CA ASP A 20 7.25 0.30 -28.57
C ASP A 20 7.82 -0.90 -27.78
N GLY A 21 9.07 -1.28 -28.05
CA GLY A 21 9.75 -2.35 -27.30
C GLY A 21 9.95 -2.01 -25.83
N PHE A 22 10.31 -0.76 -25.52
CA PHE A 22 10.42 -0.31 -24.13
C PHE A 22 9.06 -0.18 -23.44
N LEU A 23 8.00 0.21 -24.17
CA LEU A 23 6.65 0.29 -23.64
C LEU A 23 6.14 -1.08 -23.21
N GLU A 24 6.32 -2.12 -24.03
CA GLU A 24 5.92 -3.48 -23.67
C GLU A 24 6.72 -4.02 -22.47
N PHE A 25 8.04 -3.79 -22.46
CA PHE A 25 8.87 -4.12 -21.30
C PHE A 25 8.35 -3.42 -20.03
N ALA A 26 8.09 -2.11 -20.09
CA ALA A 26 7.57 -1.37 -18.96
C ALA A 26 6.20 -1.90 -18.50
N LYS A 27 5.28 -2.22 -19.41
CA LYS A 27 3.99 -2.81 -19.03
C LYS A 27 4.16 -4.12 -18.24
N ASN A 28 5.11 -4.97 -18.64
CA ASN A 28 5.40 -6.22 -17.95
C ASN A 28 5.96 -5.98 -16.54
N GLU A 29 6.95 -5.08 -16.40
CA GLU A 29 7.51 -4.72 -15.10
C GLU A 29 6.45 -4.13 -14.15
N TRP A 30 5.58 -3.27 -14.68
CA TRP A 30 4.48 -2.70 -13.91
C TRP A 30 3.45 -3.75 -13.51
N LEU A 31 3.12 -4.69 -14.40
CA LEU A 31 2.21 -5.80 -14.10
C LEU A 31 2.78 -6.68 -13.00
N GLU A 32 4.05 -7.08 -13.10
CA GLU A 32 4.72 -7.91 -12.11
C GLU A 32 4.78 -7.20 -10.75
N GLY A 33 5.23 -5.94 -10.72
CA GLY A 33 5.37 -5.16 -9.48
C GLY A 33 4.04 -4.95 -8.75
N LEU A 34 2.94 -4.78 -9.51
CA LEU A 34 1.61 -4.49 -8.99
C LEU A 34 0.72 -5.73 -8.80
N SER A 35 1.12 -6.90 -9.31
CA SER A 35 0.37 -8.17 -9.27
C SER A 35 -0.11 -8.58 -7.87
N ARG A 36 0.58 -8.13 -6.82
CA ARG A 36 0.27 -8.41 -5.41
C ARG A 36 -0.92 -7.61 -4.85
N PHE A 37 -1.45 -6.64 -5.59
CA PHE A 37 -2.53 -5.75 -5.17
C PHE A 37 -3.82 -6.09 -5.91
N SER A 38 -4.97 -5.93 -5.25
CA SER A 38 -6.27 -6.12 -5.87
C SER A 38 -6.60 -4.99 -6.86
N ASP A 39 -7.48 -5.27 -7.82
CA ASP A 39 -7.97 -4.26 -8.77
C ASP A 39 -8.60 -3.05 -8.07
N ASP A 40 -9.30 -3.25 -6.95
CA ASP A 40 -9.85 -2.15 -6.14
C ASP A 40 -8.75 -1.24 -5.58
N THR A 41 -7.69 -1.85 -5.03
CA THR A 41 -6.54 -1.10 -4.49
C THR A 41 -5.85 -0.31 -5.60
N LEU A 42 -5.66 -0.93 -6.77
CA LEU A 42 -5.05 -0.29 -7.93
C LEU A 42 -5.90 0.86 -8.47
N ASN A 43 -7.22 0.67 -8.57
CA ASN A 43 -8.13 1.72 -9.02
C ASN A 43 -8.13 2.91 -8.06
N GLN A 44 -8.16 2.64 -6.75
CA GLN A 44 -8.05 3.69 -5.73
C GLN A 44 -6.73 4.44 -5.84
N ALA A 45 -5.60 3.72 -6.01
CA ALA A 45 -4.29 4.32 -6.16
C ALA A 45 -4.21 5.23 -7.41
N ILE A 46 -4.79 4.79 -8.53
CA ILE A 46 -4.84 5.58 -9.77
C ILE A 46 -5.63 6.89 -9.57
N ILE A 47 -6.73 6.84 -8.81
CA ILE A 47 -7.52 8.03 -8.48
C ILE A 47 -6.76 8.95 -7.52
N GLU A 48 -6.13 8.39 -6.50
CA GLU A 48 -5.30 9.16 -5.56
C GLU A 48 -4.16 9.89 -6.28
N CYS A 49 -3.52 9.24 -7.25
CA CYS A 49 -2.52 9.87 -8.11
C CYS A 49 -3.11 11.03 -8.91
N ARG A 50 -4.28 10.86 -9.53
CA ARG A 50 -4.96 11.92 -10.30
C ARG A 50 -5.24 13.16 -9.44
N ASP A 51 -5.68 12.95 -8.20
CA ASP A 51 -6.20 14.01 -7.34
C ASP A 51 -5.11 14.71 -6.52
N HIS A 52 -3.99 14.03 -6.24
CA HIS A 52 -2.98 14.52 -5.30
C HIS A 52 -1.55 14.55 -5.83
N CYS A 53 -1.24 13.93 -6.98
CA CYS A 53 0.10 13.94 -7.55
C CYS A 53 0.19 14.96 -8.69
N GLU A 54 1.10 15.92 -8.57
CA GLU A 54 1.40 16.88 -9.64
C GLU A 54 2.11 16.22 -10.84
N MET A 55 2.85 15.13 -10.59
CA MET A 55 3.64 14.39 -11.57
C MET A 55 3.24 12.91 -11.61
N PRO A 56 3.41 12.23 -12.76
CA PRO A 56 3.16 10.80 -12.83
C PRO A 56 4.05 10.04 -11.83
N PRO A 57 3.48 9.07 -11.07
CA PRO A 57 4.27 8.28 -10.16
C PRO A 57 5.21 7.34 -10.93
N SER A 58 6.38 7.08 -10.37
CA SER A 58 7.19 5.90 -10.72
C SER A 58 6.56 4.62 -10.18
N LEU A 59 6.99 3.46 -10.70
CA LEU A 59 6.52 2.16 -10.21
C LEU A 59 6.72 1.98 -8.69
N PRO A 60 7.89 2.29 -8.10
CA PRO A 60 8.08 2.20 -6.64
C PRO A 60 7.14 3.12 -5.85
N GLN A 61 6.89 4.34 -6.35
CA GLN A 61 5.94 5.26 -5.71
C GLN A 61 4.52 4.71 -5.73
N LEU A 62 4.06 4.18 -6.87
CA LEU A 62 2.72 3.60 -6.94
C LEU A 62 2.57 2.37 -6.05
N ILE A 63 3.61 1.53 -5.93
CA ILE A 63 3.65 0.42 -4.97
C ILE A 63 3.51 0.93 -3.53
N GLY A 64 4.17 2.05 -3.20
CA GLY A 64 4.03 2.73 -1.91
C GLY A 64 2.57 3.15 -1.64
N ILE A 65 1.96 3.87 -2.59
CA ILE A 65 0.56 4.31 -2.50
C ILE A 65 -0.39 3.11 -2.30
N CYS A 66 -0.21 2.03 -3.06
CA CYS A 66 -1.03 0.82 -2.92
C CYS A 66 -0.88 0.18 -1.53
N ARG A 67 0.34 0.17 -0.97
CA ARG A 67 0.59 -0.33 0.37
C ARG A 67 -0.10 0.52 1.43
N ASP A 68 -0.08 1.84 1.28
CA ASP A 68 -0.71 2.77 2.22
C ASP A 68 -2.24 2.68 2.17
N ILE A 69 -2.83 2.50 0.97
CA ILE A 69 -4.26 2.20 0.82
C ILE A 69 -4.61 0.89 1.53
N LYS A 70 -3.85 -0.18 1.28
CA LYS A 70 -4.09 -1.48 1.92
C LYS A 70 -3.97 -1.39 3.44
N LYS A 71 -3.00 -0.62 3.95
CA LYS A 71 -2.83 -0.38 5.39
C LYS A 71 -4.00 0.39 6.00
N ARG A 72 -4.52 1.41 5.32
CA ARG A 72 -5.71 2.17 5.76
C ARG A 72 -6.96 1.30 5.80
N ASN A 73 -7.12 0.39 4.82
CA ASN A 73 -8.29 -0.48 4.73
C ASN A 73 -8.22 -1.68 5.67
N ASN A 74 -7.01 -2.13 6.01
CA ASN A 74 -6.78 -3.10 7.09
C ASN A 74 -6.84 -2.39 8.45
N VAL A 75 -8.00 -1.85 8.79
CA VAL A 75 -8.29 -1.41 10.16
C VAL A 75 -8.21 -2.66 11.04
N TYR A 76 -7.33 -2.65 12.04
CA TYR A 76 -7.31 -3.68 13.06
C TYR A 76 -8.68 -3.70 13.75
N VAL A 77 -9.51 -4.68 13.41
CA VAL A 77 -10.73 -4.97 14.13
C VAL A 77 -10.29 -5.74 15.37
N ALA A 78 -10.28 -5.06 16.52
CA ALA A 78 -10.11 -5.75 17.79
C ALA A 78 -11.14 -6.90 17.85
N PRO A 79 -10.72 -8.13 18.21
CA PRO A 79 -11.63 -9.24 18.33
C PRO A 79 -12.83 -8.83 19.21
N LYS A 80 -14.06 -9.04 18.71
CA LYS A 80 -15.28 -8.74 19.49
C LYS A 80 -15.33 -9.50 20.82
N GLU A 81 -14.66 -10.64 20.87
CA GLU A 81 -14.55 -11.46 22.07
C GLU A 81 -13.35 -11.02 22.91
N PHE A 82 -13.65 -10.28 23.98
CA PHE A 82 -12.71 -10.02 25.05
C PHE A 82 -12.53 -11.30 25.87
N ALA A 83 -11.46 -12.04 25.64
CA ALA A 83 -11.02 -13.08 26.56
C ALA A 83 -10.13 -12.44 27.64
N PRO A 84 -10.52 -12.45 28.94
CA PRO A 84 -9.64 -11.98 29.99
C PRO A 84 -8.35 -12.81 30.00
N ALA A 85 -7.21 -12.15 30.19
CA ALA A 85 -5.94 -12.85 30.34
C ALA A 85 -6.00 -13.84 31.52
N SER A 86 -5.31 -14.97 31.39
CA SER A 86 -5.17 -15.95 32.48
C SER A 86 -4.69 -15.24 33.75
N LYS A 87 -5.39 -15.52 34.87
CA LYS A 87 -5.10 -14.91 36.16
C LYS A 87 -3.67 -15.23 36.61
N GLU A 88 -3.19 -16.42 36.28
CA GLU A 88 -1.83 -16.89 36.57
C GLU A 88 -0.78 -16.04 35.84
N VAL A 89 -0.99 -15.77 34.56
CA VAL A 89 -0.09 -14.94 33.74
C VAL A 89 -0.09 -13.49 34.21
N ALA A 90 -1.27 -12.93 34.50
CA ALA A 90 -1.39 -11.57 35.03
C ALA A 90 -0.67 -11.44 36.39
N PHE A 91 -0.82 -12.41 37.27
CA PHE A 91 -0.18 -12.40 38.58
C PHE A 91 1.36 -12.53 38.47
N ALA A 92 1.86 -13.39 37.59
CA ALA A 92 3.27 -13.55 37.32
C ALA A 92 3.90 -12.25 36.78
N ALA A 93 3.23 -11.59 35.83
CA ALA A 93 3.67 -10.31 35.28
C ALA A 93 3.71 -9.21 36.33
N ILE A 94 2.64 -9.08 37.14
CA ILE A 94 2.59 -8.11 38.25
C ILE A 94 3.72 -8.37 39.26
N LYS A 95 4.00 -9.64 39.58
CA LYS A 95 5.09 -10.03 40.49
C LYS A 95 6.46 -9.65 39.92
N GLN A 96 6.69 -9.88 38.63
CA GLN A 96 7.93 -9.46 37.97
C GLN A 96 8.08 -7.93 37.97
N CYS A 97 7.03 -7.18 37.61
CA CYS A 97 7.08 -5.72 37.65
C CYS A 97 7.41 -5.19 39.05
N LYS A 98 6.85 -5.80 40.10
CA LYS A 98 7.17 -5.44 41.49
C LYS A 98 8.62 -5.73 41.86
N ALA A 99 9.21 -6.81 41.34
CA ALA A 99 10.61 -7.17 41.60
C ALA A 99 11.64 -6.27 40.87
N PHE A 100 11.21 -5.46 39.90
CA PHE A 100 12.07 -4.46 39.25
C PHE A 100 11.95 -3.07 39.90
N LEU A 101 10.94 -2.84 40.73
CA LEU A 101 10.67 -1.56 41.39
C LEU A 101 11.21 -1.48 42.83
N PHE A 102 11.71 -2.59 43.38
CA PHE A 102 12.33 -2.72 44.69
C PHE A 102 13.56 -3.62 44.57
#